data_AF-A0A947NYQ1-F1
#
_entry.id   AF-A0A947NYQ1-F1
#
_cell.length_a   1.000
_cell.length_b   1.000
_cell.length_c   1.000
_cell.angle_alpha   90.00
_cell.angle_beta   90.00
_cell.angle_gamma   90.00
#
_symmetry.space_group_name_H-M   'P 1'
#
loop_
_entity.id
_entity.type
_entity.pdbx_description
1 polymer ?
#
loop_
_entity_poly.entity_id
_entity_poly.type
_entity_poly.pdbx_seq_one_letter_code
_entity_poly.pdbx_strand_id
1 'polypeptide(L)'
;MILEELNVFLENNPQVEWAQDDDGTLYLRHSVFDKEHEKIKIEPGALANLTSEKLEQVLIGGRNVEHITRVTGYFSRISGWNKGKKGELADRHRMNIL
;
A
#
# COMPACT_ATOMS: atom_id res chain seq x y z
N MET A 1 9.65 -15.53 8.18
CA MET A 1 8.45 -15.71 9.01
C MET A 1 7.97 -17.14 8.91
N ILE A 2 7.32 -17.64 9.95
CA ILE A 2 6.64 -18.94 9.93
C ILE A 2 5.20 -18.79 9.43
N LEU A 3 4.53 -19.92 9.13
CA LEU A 3 3.16 -19.92 8.62
C LEU A 3 2.18 -19.21 9.55
N GLU A 4 2.33 -19.36 10.86
CA GLU A 4 1.46 -18.71 11.84
C GLU A 4 1.57 -17.18 11.79
N GLU A 5 2.79 -16.65 11.68
CA GLU A 5 3.02 -15.20 11.54
C GLU A 5 2.44 -14.67 10.22
N LEU A 6 2.52 -15.47 9.14
CA LEU A 6 1.92 -15.14 7.86
C LEU A 6 0.39 -15.10 7.95
N ASN A 7 -0.24 -16.07 8.61
CA ASN A 7 -1.69 -16.10 8.80
C ASN A 7 -2.17 -14.87 9.56
N VAL A 8 -1.52 -14.55 10.69
CA VAL A 8 -1.82 -13.33 11.46
C VAL A 8 -1.65 -12.08 10.62
N PHE A 9 -0.61 -12.01 9.77
CA PHE A 9 -0.43 -10.88 8.86
C PHE A 9 -1.60 -10.75 7.87
N LEU A 10 -2.02 -11.86 7.23
CA LEU A 10 -3.09 -11.87 6.23
C LEU A 10 -4.46 -11.54 6.86
N GLU A 11 -4.74 -12.05 8.06
CA GLU A 11 -5.97 -11.72 8.81
C GLU A 11 -6.07 -10.22 9.13
N ASN A 12 -4.94 -9.60 9.49
CA ASN A 12 -4.88 -8.17 9.78
C ASN A 12 -4.85 -7.28 8.52
N ASN A 13 -4.65 -7.86 7.34
CA ASN A 13 -4.54 -7.15 6.07
C ASN A 13 -5.49 -7.74 5.01
N PRO A 14 -6.81 -7.58 5.18
CA PRO A 14 -7.81 -8.17 4.26
C PRO A 14 -7.71 -7.66 2.82
N GLN A 15 -7.03 -6.54 2.59
CA GLN A 15 -6.71 -6.01 1.27
C GLN A 15 -5.62 -6.79 0.53
N VAL A 16 -4.95 -7.73 1.20
CA VAL A 16 -3.95 -8.62 0.59
C VAL A 16 -4.63 -9.91 0.15
N GLU A 17 -4.77 -10.07 -1.15
CA GLU A 17 -5.23 -11.30 -1.78
C GLU A 17 -4.04 -12.23 -1.99
N TRP A 18 -4.27 -13.54 -1.84
CA TRP A 18 -3.19 -14.51 -1.95
C TRP A 18 -3.66 -15.87 -2.49
N ALA A 19 -2.71 -16.62 -3.04
CA ALA A 19 -2.85 -18.01 -3.44
C ALA A 19 -1.53 -18.76 -3.22
N GLN A 20 -1.60 -20.08 -3.08
CA GLN A 20 -0.45 -20.96 -2.97
C GLN A 20 -0.55 -22.05 -4.04
N ASP A 21 0.57 -22.40 -4.68
CA ASP A 21 0.65 -23.55 -5.58
C ASP A 21 1.10 -24.83 -4.85
N ASP A 22 1.11 -25.96 -5.57
CA ASP A 22 1.45 -27.28 -5.04
C ASP A 22 2.90 -27.37 -4.54
N ASP A 23 3.79 -26.53 -5.07
CA ASP A 23 5.21 -26.43 -4.66
C ASP A 23 5.37 -25.54 -3.40
N GLY A 24 4.27 -25.00 -2.88
CA GLY A 24 4.24 -24.15 -1.70
C GLY A 24 4.59 -22.69 -1.98
N THR A 25 4.76 -22.30 -3.25
CA THR A 25 5.05 -20.92 -3.63
C THR A 25 3.82 -20.04 -3.41
N LEU A 26 4.04 -18.90 -2.76
CA LEU A 26 3.00 -17.92 -2.49
C LEU A 26 2.94 -16.86 -3.59
N TYR A 27 1.72 -16.54 -4.00
CA TYR A 27 1.40 -15.40 -4.85
C TYR A 27 0.56 -14.44 -4.02
N LEU A 28 1.00 -13.18 -3.90
CA LEU A 28 0.26 -12.17 -3.14
C LEU A 28 0.02 -10.92 -4.00
N ARG A 29 -1.07 -10.23 -3.72
CA ARG A 29 -1.48 -9.00 -4.41
C ARG A 29 -2.14 -8.05 -3.42
N HIS A 30 -1.78 -6.77 -3.46
CA HIS A 30 -2.45 -5.74 -2.67
C HIS A 30 -3.56 -5.08 -3.48
N SER A 31 -4.83 -5.37 -3.17
CA SER A 31 -6.00 -5.01 -3.99
C SER A 31 -6.16 -3.50 -4.24
N VAL A 32 -5.68 -2.66 -3.32
CA VAL A 32 -5.72 -1.19 -3.44
C VAL A 32 -4.62 -0.64 -4.37
N PHE A 33 -3.44 -1.26 -4.38
CA PHE A 33 -2.26 -0.67 -4.99
C PHE A 33 -1.87 -1.36 -6.31
N ASP A 34 -2.13 -2.65 -6.41
CA ASP A 34 -1.77 -3.49 -7.56
C ASP A 34 -2.95 -3.63 -8.53
N LYS A 35 -2.64 -3.68 -9.82
CA LYS A 35 -3.64 -4.04 -10.84
C LYS A 35 -4.03 -5.52 -10.75
N GLU A 36 -5.10 -5.91 -11.42
CA GLU A 36 -5.68 -7.26 -11.38
C GLU A 36 -4.67 -8.39 -11.65
N HIS A 37 -3.68 -8.16 -12.53
CA HIS A 37 -2.68 -9.16 -12.91
C HIS A 37 -1.28 -8.91 -12.34
N GLU A 38 -1.12 -7.88 -11.50
CA GLU A 38 0.14 -7.63 -10.79
C GLU A 38 0.15 -8.45 -9.49
N LYS A 39 1.24 -9.19 -9.26
CA LYS A 39 1.41 -10.02 -8.07
C LYS A 39 2.88 -10.18 -7.74
N ILE A 40 3.16 -10.33 -6.46
CA ILE A 40 4.48 -10.75 -5.98
C ILE A 40 4.51 -12.27 -5.82
N LYS A 41 5.64 -12.86 -6.16
CA LYS A 41 5.90 -14.30 -6.00
C LYS A 41 6.92 -14.49 -4.88
N ILE A 42 6.61 -15.34 -3.91
CA ILE A 42 7.48 -15.66 -2.78
C ILE A 42 7.66 -17.18 -2.73
N GLU A 43 8.87 -17.62 -3.08
CA GLU A 43 9.29 -19.02 -2.94
C GLU A 43 9.29 -19.44 -1.45
N PRO A 44 9.00 -20.72 -1.12
CA PRO A 44 8.92 -21.18 0.27
C PRO A 44 10.17 -20.83 1.11
N GLY A 45 11.37 -20.97 0.53
CA GLY A 45 12.62 -20.65 1.21
C GLY A 45 12.83 -19.15 1.46
N ALA A 46 12.25 -18.29 0.63
CA ALA A 46 12.34 -16.84 0.81
C ALA A 46 11.43 -16.36 1.95
N LEU A 47 10.28 -17.02 2.15
CA LEU A 47 9.34 -16.70 3.23
C LEU A 47 9.99 -16.77 4.61
N ALA A 48 10.84 -17.77 4.84
CA ALA A 48 11.55 -17.95 6.11
C ALA A 48 12.38 -16.73 6.50
N ASN A 49 12.94 -16.01 5.53
CA ASN A 49 13.80 -14.84 5.73
C ASN A 49 13.06 -13.49 5.73
N LEU A 50 11.75 -13.48 5.51
CA LEU A 50 10.93 -12.25 5.52
C LEU A 50 10.35 -11.96 6.91
N THR A 51 10.27 -10.68 7.25
CA THR A 51 9.47 -10.18 8.37
C THR A 51 8.14 -9.64 7.87
N SER A 52 7.13 -9.54 8.75
CA SER A 52 5.82 -9.00 8.38
C SER A 52 5.91 -7.56 7.87
N GLU A 53 6.76 -6.74 8.50
CA GLU A 53 7.05 -5.37 8.06
C GLU A 53 7.67 -5.36 6.65
N LYS A 54 8.61 -6.27 6.37
CA LYS A 54 9.24 -6.31 5.05
C LYS A 54 8.26 -6.77 3.97
N LEU A 55 7.40 -7.73 4.29
CA LEU A 55 6.34 -8.19 3.40
C LEU A 55 5.37 -7.04 3.08
N GLU A 56 4.94 -6.30 4.08
CA GLU A 56 4.10 -5.11 3.91
C GLU A 56 4.76 -4.07 3.00
N GLN A 57 6.02 -3.73 3.23
CA GLN A 57 6.76 -2.79 2.39
C GLN A 57 6.79 -3.21 0.92
N VAL A 58 6.99 -4.50 0.65
CA VAL A 58 7.04 -5.04 -0.72
C VAL A 58 5.66 -4.98 -1.38
N LEU A 59 4.61 -5.37 -0.66
CA LEU A 59 3.23 -5.33 -1.16
C LEU A 59 2.77 -3.89 -1.47
N ILE A 60 3.08 -2.96 -0.58
CA ILE A 60 2.71 -1.55 -0.75
C ILE A 60 3.58 -0.88 -1.81
N GLY A 61 4.84 -1.28 -1.96
CA GLY A 61 5.76 -0.70 -2.95
C GLY A 61 5.99 0.80 -2.74
N GLY A 62 5.90 1.29 -1.50
CA GLY A 62 6.04 2.71 -1.17
C GLY A 62 4.86 3.60 -1.60
N ARG A 63 3.72 3.03 -2.00
CA ARG A 63 2.51 3.77 -2.44
C ARG A 63 1.60 4.22 -1.30
N ASN A 64 1.73 3.65 -0.11
CA ASN A 64 1.00 4.07 1.09
C ASN A 64 1.64 5.34 1.68
N VAL A 65 1.35 6.48 1.05
CA VAL A 65 1.92 7.79 1.42
C VAL A 65 0.85 8.75 1.90
N GLU A 66 1.23 9.64 2.81
CA GLU A 66 0.38 10.75 3.24
C GLU A 66 0.43 11.88 2.21
N HIS A 67 -0.73 12.39 1.82
CA HIS A 67 -0.82 13.52 0.90
C HIS A 67 -0.73 14.82 1.68
N ILE A 68 0.28 15.65 1.36
CA ILE A 68 0.45 16.99 1.93
C ILE A 68 0.33 18.05 0.84
N THR A 69 -0.20 19.21 1.19
CA THR A 69 -0.25 20.37 0.30
C THR A 69 -0.06 21.66 1.06
N ARG A 70 0.33 22.71 0.33
CA ARG A 70 0.53 24.03 0.90
C ARG A 70 -0.81 24.74 1.05
N VAL A 71 -0.98 25.41 2.19
CA VAL A 71 -2.04 26.39 2.50
C VAL A 71 -1.38 27.79 2.51
N THR A 72 -1.96 28.79 3.17
CA THR A 72 -1.37 30.13 3.29
C THR A 72 -0.09 30.11 4.15
N GLY A 73 1.04 29.74 3.53
CA GLY A 73 2.38 29.83 4.12
C GLY A 73 2.92 28.56 4.78
N TYR A 74 2.16 27.47 4.89
CA TYR A 74 2.61 26.23 5.54
C TYR A 74 2.09 24.96 4.82
N PHE A 75 2.74 23.82 5.05
CA PHE A 75 2.28 22.51 4.58
C PHE A 75 1.32 21.87 5.58
N SER A 76 0.28 21.21 5.07
CA SER A 76 -0.71 20.52 5.88
C SER A 76 -1.06 19.17 5.27
N ARG A 77 -1.30 18.16 6.12
CA ARG A 77 -1.82 16.84 5.73
C ARG A 77 -3.26 16.99 5.25
N ILE A 78 -3.54 16.47 4.07
CA ILE A 78 -4.87 16.52 3.45
C ILE A 78 -5.84 15.58 4.18
N SER A 79 -5.35 14.49 4.77
CA SER A 79 -6.16 13.55 5.57
C SER A 79 -6.94 14.25 6.69
N GLY A 80 -6.38 15.28 7.31
CA GLY A 80 -7.02 16.07 8.37
C GLY A 80 -7.96 17.18 7.90
N TRP A 81 -8.22 17.33 6.60
CA TRP A 81 -9.05 18.42 6.08
C TRP A 81 -10.54 18.07 6.10
N ASN A 82 -11.36 19.07 6.46
CA ASN A 82 -12.82 18.96 6.35
C ASN A 82 -13.27 19.04 4.87
N LYS A 83 -14.57 18.81 4.62
CA LYS A 83 -15.15 18.80 3.27
C LYS A 83 -14.94 20.13 2.51
N GLY A 84 -15.01 21.27 3.21
CA GLY A 84 -14.80 22.60 2.60
C GLY A 84 -13.39 22.77 2.04
N LYS A 85 -12.35 22.50 2.87
CA LYS A 85 -10.95 22.57 2.44
C LYS A 85 -10.61 21.59 1.32
N LYS A 86 -11.21 20.40 1.33
CA LYS A 86 -11.07 19.43 0.22
C LYS A 86 -11.68 19.98 -1.08
N GLY A 87 -12.79 20.72 -1.00
CA GLY A 87 -13.36 21.46 -2.12
C GLY A 87 -12.41 22.54 -2.65
N GLU A 88 -11.88 23.38 -1.75
CA GLU A 88 -10.88 24.39 -2.13
C GLU A 88 -9.66 23.79 -2.84
N LEU A 89 -9.21 22.58 -2.45
CA LEU A 89 -8.12 21.88 -3.14
C LEU A 89 -8.50 21.46 -4.55
N ALA A 90 -9.72 20.93 -4.74
CA ALA A 90 -10.23 20.48 -6.03
C ALA A 90 -10.40 21.65 -7.01
N ASP A 91 -10.77 22.82 -6.52
CA ASP A 91 -10.97 24.03 -7.33
C ASP A 91 -9.65 24.73 -7.70
N ARG A 92 -8.49 24.25 -7.23
CA ARG A 92 -7.20 24.88 -7.57
C ARG A 92 -6.86 24.68 -9.05
N HIS A 93 -6.62 25.79 -9.73
CA HIS A 93 -6.08 25.78 -11.08
C HIS A 93 -4.58 25.51 -11.07
N ARG A 94 -4.15 24.50 -11.84
CA ARG A 94 -2.73 24.31 -12.16
C ARG A 94 -2.33 25.36 -13.19
N MET A 95 -1.48 26.29 -12.80
CA MET A 95 -0.90 27.26 -13.72
C MET A 95 0.36 26.64 -14.33
N ASN A 96 0.37 26.41 -15.64
CA ASN A 96 1.60 26.10 -16.35
C ASN A 96 2.43 27.39 -16.45
N ILE A 97 3.69 27.33 -16.06
CA ILE A 97 4.64 28.41 -16.33
C ILE A 97 5.27 28.06 -17.68
N LEU A 98 5.00 28.88 -18.69
CA LEU A 98 5.64 28.81 -20.01
C LEU A 98 7.06 29.39 -19.94
#